data_AF-A0AAJ2TG82-F1
#
_entry.id   AF-A0AAJ2TG82-F1
#
_cell.length_a   1.000
_cell.length_b   1.000
_cell.length_c   1.000
_cell.angle_alpha   90.00
_cell.angle_beta   90.00
_cell.angle_gamma   90.00
#
_symmetry.space_group_name_H-M   'P 1'
#
loop_
_entity.id
_entity.type
_entity.pdbx_description
1 polymer ?
#
loop_
_entity_poly.entity_id
_entity_poly.type
_entity_poly.pdbx_seq_one_letter_code
_entity_poly.pdbx_strand_id
1 'polypeptide(L)'
;MKNKKVETNSLFFSMTLEFLETYLPLQLGRSPKTTKSYRDSLTVFRRYLFDSQHLSVAVFKFDDCSPEMHSGFYHLFKGKR
;
A
#
# COMPACT_ATOMS: atom_id res chain seq x y z
N MET A 1 8.15 -18.35 -23.56
CA MET A 1 8.18 -17.19 -22.63
C MET A 1 8.12 -17.73 -21.21
N LYS A 2 9.16 -17.49 -20.39
CA LYS A 2 9.20 -18.00 -19.01
C LYS A 2 8.26 -17.12 -18.17
N ASN A 3 7.14 -17.68 -17.72
CA ASN A 3 6.29 -17.03 -16.71
C ASN A 3 7.13 -16.88 -15.43
N LYS A 4 7.73 -15.70 -15.23
CA LYS A 4 8.31 -15.32 -13.94
C LYS A 4 7.16 -15.37 -12.95
N LYS A 5 7.13 -16.39 -12.10
CA LYS A 5 6.23 -16.48 -10.96
C LYS A 5 6.48 -15.21 -10.15
N VAL A 6 5.56 -14.25 -10.23
CA VAL A 6 5.66 -13.02 -9.43
C VAL A 6 5.60 -13.50 -7.99
N GLU A 7 6.71 -13.35 -7.27
CA GLU A 7 6.76 -13.73 -5.86
C GLU A 7 5.86 -12.76 -5.10
N THR A 8 4.63 -13.20 -4.84
CA THR A 8 3.60 -12.42 -4.14
C THR A 8 4.07 -11.94 -2.77
N ASN A 9 5.00 -12.67 -2.15
CA ASN A 9 5.63 -12.34 -0.88
C ASN A 9 6.56 -11.11 -0.94
N SER A 10 6.80 -10.56 -2.13
CA SER A 10 7.58 -9.33 -2.33
C SER A 10 6.72 -8.12 -2.68
N LEU A 11 5.43 -8.33 -3.00
CA LEU A 11 4.52 -7.25 -3.40
C LEU A 11 4.01 -6.51 -2.17
N PHE A 12 4.18 -5.19 -2.17
CA PHE A 12 3.79 -4.33 -1.06
C PHE A 12 2.31 -4.47 -0.72
N PHE A 13 1.42 -4.38 -1.73
CA PHE A 13 -0.02 -4.37 -1.49
C PHE A 13 -0.57 -5.73 -1.04
N SER A 14 -0.01 -6.84 -1.54
CA SER A 14 -0.41 -8.18 -1.12
C SER A 14 -0.08 -8.42 0.35
N MET A 15 1.18 -8.18 0.74
CA MET A 15 1.65 -8.34 2.12
C MET A 15 0.97 -7.37 3.08
N THR A 16 0.78 -6.11 2.66
CA THR A 16 0.12 -5.10 3.50
C THR A 16 -1.36 -5.42 3.70
N LEU A 17 -2.06 -5.93 2.67
CA LEU A 17 -3.46 -6.31 2.81
C LEU A 17 -3.61 -7.47 3.81
N GLU A 18 -2.78 -8.51 3.69
CA GLU A 18 -2.76 -9.62 4.65
C GLU A 18 -2.48 -9.12 6.09
N PHE A 19 -1.53 -8.20 6.27
CA PHE A 19 -1.28 -7.57 7.56
C PHE A 19 -2.52 -6.83 8.11
N LEU A 20 -3.22 -6.06 7.27
CA LEU A 20 -4.42 -5.32 7.67
C LEU A 20 -5.61 -6.23 8.01
N GLU A 21 -5.80 -7.30 7.24
CA GLU A 21 -6.97 -8.17 7.32
C GLU A 21 -6.82 -9.31 8.32
N THR A 22 -5.59 -9.76 8.55
CA THR A 22 -5.31 -10.93 9.39
C THR A 22 -4.55 -10.54 10.64
N TYR A 23 -3.37 -9.94 10.50
CA TYR A 23 -2.51 -9.67 11.65
C TYR A 23 -3.09 -8.62 12.61
N LEU A 24 -3.52 -7.47 12.08
CA LEU A 24 -4.09 -6.38 12.89
C LEU A 24 -5.31 -6.79 13.74
N PRO A 25 -6.33 -7.47 13.20
CA PRO A 25 -7.47 -7.90 14.00
C PRO A 25 -7.15 -9.10 14.88
N LEU A 26 -6.45 -10.13 14.36
CA LEU A 26 -6.29 -11.40 15.09
C LEU A 26 -5.16 -11.37 16.12
N GLN A 27 -4.05 -10.69 15.83
CA GLN A 27 -2.87 -10.67 16.71
C GLN A 27 -2.81 -9.42 17.59
N LEU A 28 -3.23 -8.27 17.05
CA LEU A 28 -3.18 -6.99 17.77
C LEU A 28 -4.55 -6.54 18.33
N GLY A 29 -5.62 -7.32 18.08
CA GLY A 29 -6.97 -7.01 18.57
C GLY A 29 -7.50 -5.65 18.11
N ARG A 30 -7.03 -5.14 16.95
CA ARG A 30 -7.45 -3.81 16.49
C ARG A 30 -8.89 -3.83 16.00
N SER A 31 -9.58 -2.72 16.28
CA SER A 31 -10.99 -2.59 15.92
C SER A 31 -11.17 -2.64 14.40
N PRO A 32 -12.34 -3.12 13.91
CA PRO A 32 -12.66 -3.07 12.48
C PRO A 32 -12.58 -1.66 11.89
N LYS A 33 -12.89 -0.63 12.70
CA LYS A 33 -12.78 0.78 12.30
C LYS A 33 -11.33 1.19 12.04
N THR A 34 -10.39 0.67 12.83
CA THR A 34 -8.95 0.88 12.62
C THR A 34 -8.49 0.24 11.32
N THR A 35 -8.83 -1.03 11.07
CA THR A 35 -8.52 -1.71 9.81
C THR A 35 -9.10 -0.97 8.61
N LYS A 36 -10.36 -0.51 8.71
CA LYS A 36 -11.00 0.29 7.66
C LYS A 36 -10.24 1.59 7.38
N SER A 37 -9.88 2.35 8.42
CA SER A 37 -9.13 3.60 8.27
C SER A 37 -7.77 3.40 7.57
N TYR A 38 -7.08 2.29 7.85
CA TYR A 38 -5.85 1.95 7.14
C TYR A 38 -6.09 1.55 5.68
N ARG A 39 -7.15 0.79 5.37
CA ARG A 39 -7.53 0.49 3.98
C ARG A 39 -7.87 1.75 3.19
N ASP A 40 -8.58 2.69 3.80
CA ASP A 40 -8.92 3.96 3.19
C ASP A 40 -7.63 4.72 2.83
N SER A 41 -6.65 4.75 3.76
CA SER A 41 -5.34 5.35 3.53
C SER A 41 -4.58 4.68 2.37
N LEU A 42 -4.58 3.34 2.30
CA LEU A 42 -3.97 2.60 1.18
C LEU A 42 -4.66 2.87 -0.15
N THR A 43 -5.96 3.12 -0.15
CA THR A 43 -6.70 3.48 -1.37
C THR A 43 -6.24 4.83 -1.90
N VAL A 44 -6.01 5.81 -1.02
CA VAL A 44 -5.46 7.12 -1.41
C VAL A 44 -4.02 6.96 -1.91
N PHE A 45 -3.20 6.14 -1.24
CA PHE A 45 -1.83 5.86 -1.67
C PHE A 45 -1.78 5.17 -3.04
N ARG A 46 -2.64 4.17 -3.29
CA ARG A 46 -2.79 3.51 -4.59
C ARG A 46 -3.11 4.51 -5.71
N ARG A 47 -4.01 5.47 -5.45
CA ARG A 47 -4.35 6.51 -6.44
C ARG A 47 -3.15 7.40 -6.73
N TYR A 48 -2.41 7.81 -5.69
CA TYR A 48 -1.16 8.57 -5.88
C TYR A 48 -0.13 7.81 -6.73
N LEU A 49 0.10 6.52 -6.47
CA LEU A 49 1.02 5.71 -7.26
C LEU A 49 0.62 5.64 -8.73
N PHE A 50 -0.67 5.46 -9.02
CA PHE A 50 -1.16 5.35 -10.38
C PHE A 50 -1.20 6.70 -11.11
N ASP A 51 -1.76 7.73 -10.47
CA ASP A 51 -2.03 9.03 -11.08
C ASP A 51 -0.76 9.89 -11.18
N SER A 52 0.13 9.83 -10.18
CA SER A 52 1.30 10.72 -10.07
C SER A 52 2.63 10.04 -10.39
N GLN A 53 2.74 8.73 -10.20
CA GLN A 53 3.99 7.98 -10.43
C GLN A 53 3.87 6.99 -11.59
N HIS A 54 2.67 6.78 -12.14
CA HIS A 54 2.38 5.80 -13.19
C HIS A 54 2.83 4.37 -12.84
N LEU A 55 2.84 4.06 -11.54
CA LEU A 55 3.22 2.75 -11.01
C LEU A 55 1.97 1.89 -10.81
N SER A 56 2.05 0.64 -11.28
CA SER A 56 1.00 -0.34 -11.05
C SER A 56 1.21 -1.05 -9.72
N VAL A 57 0.15 -1.11 -8.91
CA VAL A 57 0.14 -1.83 -7.63
C VAL A 57 0.42 -3.34 -7.77
N ALA A 58 0.25 -3.89 -8.98
CA ALA A 58 0.50 -5.31 -9.27
C ALA A 58 1.99 -5.67 -9.32
N VAL A 59 2.87 -4.68 -9.49
CA VAL A 59 4.33 -4.87 -9.56
C VAL A 59 5.08 -4.11 -8.48
N PHE A 60 4.38 -3.28 -7.70
CA PHE A 60 4.94 -2.41 -6.68
C PHE A 60 5.40 -3.19 -5.45
N LYS A 61 6.67 -3.02 -5.07
CA LYS A 61 7.35 -3.73 -3.99
C LYS A 61 7.70 -2.79 -2.83
N PHE A 62 8.15 -3.37 -1.72
CA PHE A 62 8.64 -2.60 -0.58
C PHE A 62 9.90 -1.79 -0.92
N ASP A 63 10.78 -2.32 -1.77
CA ASP A 63 12.00 -1.62 -2.21
C ASP A 63 11.70 -0.37 -3.05
N ASP A 64 10.53 -0.33 -3.70
CA ASP A 64 10.07 0.85 -4.43
C ASP A 64 9.61 1.96 -3.47
N CYS A 65 9.46 1.65 -2.17
CA CYS A 65 9.05 2.58 -1.12
C CYS A 65 10.17 3.53 -0.70
N SER A 66 10.44 4.53 -1.54
CA SER A 66 11.50 5.51 -1.29
C SER A 66 11.04 6.69 -0.40
N PRO A 67 11.97 7.36 0.31
CA PRO A 67 11.67 8.58 1.08
C PRO A 67 11.03 9.69 0.23
N GLU A 68 11.44 9.82 -1.03
CA GLU A 68 10.91 10.81 -1.98
C GLU A 68 9.44 10.54 -2.27
N MET A 69 9.06 9.26 -2.42
CA MET A 69 7.68 8.88 -2.64
C MET A 69 6.80 9.12 -1.41
N HIS A 70 7.34 8.87 -0.21
CA HIS A 70 6.63 9.22 1.03
C HIS A 70 6.43 10.73 1.16
N SER A 71 7.45 11.52 0.85
CA SER A 71 7.37 12.99 0.82
C SER A 71 6.36 13.49 -0.21
N GLY A 72 6.39 12.95 -1.43
CA GLY A 72 5.45 13.29 -2.50
C GLY A 72 4.00 12.97 -2.14
N PHE A 73 3.77 11.79 -1.54
CA PHE A 73 2.45 11.43 -1.01
C PHE A 73 1.99 12.38 0.09
N TYR A 74 2.85 12.71 1.05
CA TYR A 74 2.54 13.64 2.13
C TYR A 74 2.17 15.03 1.61
N HIS A 75 2.90 15.53 0.60
CA HIS A 75 2.61 16.82 -0.02
C HIS A 75 1.27 16.82 -0.76
N LEU A 76 0.96 15.76 -1.53
CA LEU A 76 -0.35 15.58 -2.17
C LEU A 76 -1.49 15.57 -1.14
N PHE A 77 -1.28 14.91 -0.01
CA PHE A 77 -2.26 14.81 1.06
C PHE A 77 -2.48 16.13 1.81
N LYS A 78 -1.44 16.97 1.91
CA LYS A 78 -1.51 18.33 2.45
C LYS A 78 -2.18 19.33 1.50
N GLY A 79 -1.94 19.22 0.20
CA GLY A 79 -2.52 20.13 -0.81
C GLY A 79 -3.99 19.91 -1.13
N LYS A 80 -4.61 18.83 -0.63
CA LYS A 80 -6.05 18.53 -0.78
C LYS A 80 -6.89 18.90 0.45
N ARG A 81 -6.32 19.57 1.46
CA ARG A 81 -7.01 20.04 2.67
C ARG A 81 -7.11 21.55 2.71
#